data_AF-A0A9E3C3C5-F1
#
_entry.id   AF-A0A9E3C3C5-F1
#
_cell.length_a   1.000
_cell.length_b   1.000
_cell.length_c   1.000
_cell.angle_alpha   90.00
_cell.angle_beta   90.00
_cell.angle_gamma   90.00
#
_symmetry.space_group_name_H-M   'P 1'
#
loop_
_entity.id
_entity.type
_entity.pdbx_description
1 polymer ?
#
loop_
_entity_poly.entity_id
_entity_poly.type
_entity_poly.pdbx_seq_one_letter_code
_entity_poly.pdbx_strand_id
1 'polypeptide(L)'
;MASNLYADSPIPPLACDELIASAVRAATEAGEPVSRLRLTRLVKEAQGCRTSEAHEVVKDYCARHGVVVADPPAKPWQMALGCTFLLLLPILLAGFIYGIVAGVPHHGTPTAAPAWMGAVKYGWAALLTFFLVRDLRGDGLRRSLTVLRQLRPGLVAQNLLVVLVTIGCAFLLDWLCPWLDRSWLYLFPLNGGHATNLNLLPATIKYFGLFFLILLALNLPALARAEELKYRKGTRDWRDALGRSVRFGLAHCWIGIPIYAGLALTVGGLWFTWQYFRGGVERRTLHHTTYNLTLVTVLFALLLLRLA
;
A
#
# COMPACT_ATOMS: atom_id res chain seq x y z
N MET A 1 -37.86 -5.95 -6.96
CA MET A 1 -38.25 -6.35 -5.59
C MET A 1 -37.04 -6.91 -4.87
N ALA A 2 -36.32 -6.06 -4.15
CA ALA A 2 -35.35 -6.43 -3.12
C ALA A 2 -35.46 -5.31 -2.08
N SER A 3 -36.25 -5.59 -1.06
CA SER A 3 -36.68 -4.68 -0.02
C SER A 3 -35.58 -4.43 1.01
N ASN A 4 -35.47 -3.16 1.40
CA ASN A 4 -35.00 -2.64 2.67
C ASN A 4 -34.79 -3.68 3.79
N LEU A 5 -33.54 -3.87 4.18
CA LEU A 5 -33.13 -4.52 5.44
C LEU A 5 -32.13 -3.63 6.24
N TYR A 6 -32.27 -2.32 6.12
CA TYR A 6 -31.63 -1.34 7.00
C TYR A 6 -32.70 -0.40 7.56
N ALA A 7 -33.61 -0.97 8.35
CA ALA A 7 -34.60 -0.25 9.13
C ALA A 7 -34.55 -0.76 10.58
N ASP A 8 -33.39 -0.57 11.23
CA ASP A 8 -33.31 -0.53 12.68
C ASP A 8 -32.82 0.88 13.02
N SER A 9 -33.70 1.64 13.68
CA SER A 9 -33.69 3.10 13.77
C SER A 9 -32.33 3.71 14.13
N PRO A 10 -31.72 4.53 13.26
CA PRO A 10 -30.69 5.44 13.70
C PRO A 10 -31.33 6.48 14.62
N ILE A 11 -30.71 6.72 15.78
CA ILE A 11 -31.00 7.87 16.62
C ILE A 11 -31.09 9.12 15.71
N PRO A 12 -32.15 9.94 15.80
CA PRO A 12 -32.29 11.12 14.95
C PRO A 12 -31.04 12.01 15.08
N PRO A 13 -30.54 12.61 13.98
CA PRO A 13 -29.29 13.38 13.96
C PRO A 13 -29.14 14.39 15.11
N LEU A 14 -30.25 15.01 15.53
CA LEU A 14 -30.35 15.95 16.65
C LEU A 14 -29.81 15.39 17.97
N ALA A 15 -30.07 14.12 18.29
CA ALA A 15 -29.64 13.52 19.55
C ALA A 15 -28.12 13.23 19.57
N CYS A 16 -27.46 13.18 18.41
CA CYS A 16 -26.00 13.04 18.35
C CYS A 16 -25.27 14.38 18.48
N ASP A 17 -25.80 15.44 17.88
CA ASP A 17 -25.25 16.79 18.07
C ASP A 17 -25.38 17.20 19.56
N GLU A 18 -26.48 16.87 20.25
CA GLU A 18 -26.61 17.10 21.70
C GLU A 18 -25.63 16.28 22.55
N LEU A 19 -25.42 15.01 22.20
CA LEU A 19 -24.50 14.13 22.93
C LEU A 19 -23.04 14.60 22.79
N ILE A 20 -22.64 15.00 21.58
CA ILE A 20 -21.32 15.57 21.32
C ILE A 20 -21.18 16.93 22.02
N ALA A 21 -22.20 17.79 21.95
CA ALA A 21 -22.21 19.08 22.62
C ALA A 21 -22.09 18.94 24.14
N SER A 22 -22.79 17.99 24.74
CA SER A 22 -22.72 17.70 26.18
C SER A 22 -21.32 17.22 26.58
N ALA A 23 -20.71 16.35 25.78
CA ALA A 23 -19.36 15.86 26.05
C ALA A 23 -18.28 16.94 25.89
N VAL A 24 -18.45 17.84 24.91
CA VAL A 24 -17.56 19.00 24.72
C VAL A 24 -17.68 19.96 25.91
N ARG A 25 -18.91 20.31 26.33
CA ARG A 25 -19.14 21.17 27.51
C ARG A 25 -18.50 20.60 28.77
N ALA A 26 -18.74 19.32 29.06
CA ALA A 26 -18.16 18.66 30.24
C ALA A 26 -16.62 18.67 30.22
N ALA A 27 -15.99 18.47 29.06
CA ALA A 27 -14.54 18.55 28.93
C ALA A 27 -14.02 19.99 29.14
N THR A 28 -14.72 20.99 28.58
CA THR A 28 -14.38 22.41 28.76
C THR A 28 -14.53 22.86 30.22
N GLU A 29 -15.60 22.46 30.90
CA GLU A 29 -15.83 22.75 32.32
C GLU A 29 -14.76 22.12 33.23
N ALA A 30 -14.28 20.92 32.87
CA ALA A 30 -13.20 20.24 33.58
C ALA A 30 -11.79 20.80 33.27
N GLY A 31 -11.66 21.76 32.34
CA GLY A 31 -10.36 22.25 31.86
C GLY A 31 -9.56 21.17 31.11
N GLU A 32 -10.21 20.09 30.66
CA GLU A 32 -9.58 19.00 29.94
C GLU A 32 -9.57 19.27 28.42
N PRO A 33 -8.49 18.92 27.70
CA PRO A 33 -8.51 18.99 26.25
C PRO A 33 -9.54 18.00 25.68
N VAL A 34 -10.35 18.48 24.74
CA VAL A 34 -11.36 17.66 24.05
C VAL A 34 -10.64 16.60 23.22
N SER A 35 -10.67 15.34 23.68
CA SER A 35 -10.06 14.21 22.98
C SER A 35 -10.96 13.67 21.89
N ARG A 36 -10.47 13.64 20.64
CA ARG A 36 -11.16 13.04 19.49
C ARG A 36 -11.58 11.61 19.75
N LEU A 37 -10.71 10.86 20.41
CA LEU A 37 -10.92 9.46 20.76
C LEU A 37 -12.08 9.29 21.74
N ARG A 38 -12.19 10.17 22.73
CA ARG A 38 -13.29 10.16 23.71
C ARG A 38 -14.62 10.48 23.04
N LEU A 39 -14.67 11.53 22.22
CA LEU A 39 -15.88 11.89 21.45
C LEU A 39 -16.29 10.79 20.46
N THR A 40 -15.33 10.20 19.74
CA THR A 40 -15.61 9.13 18.77
C THR A 40 -16.15 7.88 19.47
N ARG A 41 -15.64 7.56 20.67
CA ARG A 41 -16.14 6.44 21.48
C ARG A 41 -17.58 6.68 21.95
N LEU A 42 -17.89 7.88 22.43
CA LEU A 42 -19.23 8.25 22.88
C LEU A 42 -20.26 8.18 21.74
N VAL A 43 -19.93 8.73 20.57
CA VAL A 43 -20.82 8.65 19.39
C VAL A 43 -21.02 7.20 18.95
N LYS A 44 -19.95 6.39 18.98
CA LYS A 44 -20.03 4.98 18.65
C LYS A 44 -20.91 4.19 19.62
N GLU A 45 -20.75 4.43 20.93
CA GLU A 45 -21.53 3.77 21.99
C GLU A 45 -23.01 4.19 21.93
N ALA A 46 -23.28 5.47 21.64
CA ALA A 46 -24.64 5.99 21.53
C ALA A 46 -25.36 5.48 20.27
N GLN A 47 -24.71 5.50 19.10
CA GLN A 47 -25.36 5.16 17.83
C GLN A 47 -25.29 3.68 17.44
N GLY A 48 -24.49 2.88 18.15
CA GLY A 48 -24.17 1.52 17.72
C GLY A 48 -23.47 1.47 16.34
N CYS A 49 -22.90 2.60 15.89
CA CYS A 49 -22.36 2.74 14.54
C CYS A 49 -20.90 2.26 14.44
N ARG A 50 -20.34 2.22 13.23
CA ARG A 50 -18.93 1.84 13.03
C ARG A 50 -18.02 2.99 13.48
N THR A 51 -16.83 2.66 14.00
CA THR A 51 -15.85 3.68 14.45
C THR A 51 -15.54 4.74 13.38
N SER A 52 -15.48 4.37 12.10
CA SER A 52 -15.26 5.31 11.00
C SER A 52 -16.42 6.28 10.78
N GLU A 53 -17.67 5.84 10.97
CA GLU A 53 -18.87 6.69 10.86
C GLU A 53 -18.90 7.68 12.03
N ALA A 54 -18.68 7.19 13.25
CA ALA A 54 -18.54 8.04 14.43
C ALA A 54 -17.43 9.10 14.25
N HIS A 55 -16.31 8.75 13.62
CA HIS A 55 -15.19 9.67 13.38
C HIS A 55 -15.58 10.82 12.44
N GLU A 56 -16.31 10.54 11.36
CA GLU A 56 -16.76 11.58 10.43
C GLU A 56 -17.82 12.49 11.08
N VAL A 57 -18.75 11.93 11.87
CA VAL A 57 -19.73 12.72 12.63
C VAL A 57 -19.03 13.69 13.61
N VAL A 58 -18.06 13.19 14.39
CA VAL A 58 -17.28 14.05 15.31
C VAL A 58 -16.48 15.10 14.55
N LYS A 59 -15.88 14.74 13.41
CA LYS A 59 -15.09 15.68 12.61
C LYS A 59 -15.96 16.80 12.03
N ASP A 60 -17.14 16.47 11.52
CA ASP A 60 -18.10 17.44 10.99
C ASP A 60 -18.62 18.39 12.07
N TYR A 61 -19.01 17.85 13.23
CA TYR A 61 -19.40 18.66 14.40
C TYR A 61 -18.28 19.63 14.80
N CYS A 62 -17.05 19.15 14.96
CA CYS A 62 -15.94 19.99 15.39
C CYS A 62 -15.60 21.09 14.37
N ALA A 63 -15.75 20.80 13.06
CA ALA A 63 -15.58 21.80 12.01
C ALA A 63 -16.67 22.88 12.07
N ARG A 64 -17.95 22.50 12.26
CA ARG A 64 -19.08 23.43 12.36
C ARG A 64 -18.99 24.35 13.59
N HIS A 65 -18.47 23.84 14.70
CA HIS A 65 -18.45 24.55 15.98
C HIS A 65 -17.07 25.12 16.37
N GLY A 66 -16.08 25.09 15.47
CA GLY A 66 -14.75 25.62 15.75
C GLY A 66 -14.02 24.90 16.91
N VAL A 67 -14.38 23.65 17.20
CA VAL A 67 -13.75 22.87 18.28
C VAL A 67 -12.41 22.35 17.79
N VAL A 68 -11.32 22.91 18.33
CA VAL A 68 -9.96 22.42 18.08
C VAL A 68 -9.78 21.11 18.84
N VAL A 69 -9.83 20.01 18.11
CA VAL A 69 -9.58 18.68 18.67
C VAL A 69 -8.09 18.40 18.56
N ALA A 70 -7.46 18.03 19.67
CA ALA A 70 -6.09 17.53 19.61
C ALA A 70 -6.07 16.30 18.70
N ASP A 71 -5.29 16.36 17.61
CA ASP A 71 -5.06 15.17 16.80
C ASP A 71 -4.41 14.11 17.70
N PRO A 72 -4.79 12.83 17.56
CA PRO A 72 -4.12 11.78 18.29
C PRO A 72 -2.62 11.89 17.98
N PRO A 73 -1.73 11.73 18.97
CA PRO A 73 -0.30 11.82 18.75
C PRO A 73 0.06 10.95 17.56
N ALA A 74 0.87 11.51 16.64
CA ALA A 74 1.31 10.82 15.43
C ALA A 74 1.70 9.41 15.82
N LYS A 75 1.05 8.42 15.20
CA LYS A 75 1.21 7.04 15.67
C LYS A 75 2.71 6.71 15.59
N PRO A 76 3.30 6.05 16.60
CA PRO A 76 4.75 5.82 16.68
C PRO A 76 5.37 5.23 15.40
N TRP A 77 4.57 4.54 14.58
CA TRP A 77 5.01 3.97 13.31
C TRP A 77 5.26 4.99 12.18
N GLN A 78 4.61 6.17 12.19
CA GLN A 78 4.89 7.25 11.23
C GLN A 78 6.29 7.81 11.44
N MET A 79 6.74 7.89 12.70
CA MET A 79 8.13 8.22 13.04
C MET A 79 9.07 7.06 12.72
N ALA A 80 8.66 5.81 12.96
CA ALA A 80 9.50 4.64 12.65
C ALA A 80 9.77 4.46 11.14
N LEU A 81 8.80 4.75 10.26
CA LEU A 81 9.02 4.73 8.80
C LEU A 81 10.02 5.82 8.38
N GLY A 82 9.97 7.01 8.97
CA GLY A 82 10.97 8.06 8.78
C GLY A 82 12.37 7.61 9.24
N CYS A 83 12.48 7.05 10.45
CA CYS A 83 13.76 6.56 10.98
C CYS A 83 14.33 5.38 10.18
N THR A 84 13.48 4.48 9.68
CA THR A 84 13.94 3.35 8.84
C THR A 84 14.49 3.85 7.51
N PHE A 85 13.81 4.83 6.88
CA PHE A 85 14.29 5.45 5.66
C PHE A 85 15.65 6.13 5.89
N LEU A 86 15.83 6.80 7.04
CA LEU A 86 17.10 7.42 7.44
C LEU A 86 18.22 6.40 7.75
N LEU A 87 17.90 5.20 8.24
CA LEU A 87 18.89 4.14 8.47
C LEU A 87 19.33 3.43 7.18
N LEU A 88 18.44 3.38 6.18
CA LEU A 88 18.72 2.78 4.88
C LEU A 88 19.39 3.74 3.91
N LEU A 89 19.17 5.04 4.08
CA LEU A 89 19.70 6.08 3.21
C LEU A 89 21.23 6.00 3.05
N PRO A 90 22.06 5.77 4.09
CA PRO A 90 23.51 5.65 3.93
C PRO A 90 23.92 4.41 3.13
N ILE A 91 23.19 3.29 3.27
CA ILE A 91 23.47 2.03 2.55
C ILE A 91 23.12 2.20 1.07
N LEU A 92 21.97 2.81 0.78
CA LEU A 92 21.56 3.17 -0.58
C LEU A 92 22.50 4.23 -1.17
N LEU A 93 22.94 5.23 -0.41
CA LEU A 93 23.86 6.25 -0.90
C LEU A 93 25.25 5.65 -1.19
N ALA A 94 25.75 4.75 -0.35
CA ALA A 94 27.01 4.05 -0.58
C ALA A 94 26.95 3.15 -1.82
N GLY A 95 25.85 2.42 -2.02
CA GLY A 95 25.62 1.63 -3.24
C GLY A 95 25.55 2.50 -4.51
N PHE A 96 24.95 3.69 -4.40
CA PHE A 96 24.87 4.67 -5.49
C PHE A 96 26.24 5.25 -5.85
N ILE A 97 27.00 5.70 -4.85
CA ILE A 97 28.35 6.25 -5.04
C ILE A 97 29.26 5.18 -5.64
N TYR A 98 29.19 3.93 -5.15
CA TYR A 98 29.96 2.83 -5.73
C TYR A 98 29.58 2.57 -7.19
N GLY A 99 28.29 2.54 -7.53
CA GLY A 99 27.83 2.34 -8.91
C GLY A 99 28.33 3.43 -9.88
N ILE A 100 28.41 4.69 -9.42
CA ILE A 100 28.95 5.81 -10.20
C ILE A 100 30.48 5.73 -10.34
N VAL A 101 31.19 5.48 -9.24
CA VAL A 101 32.66 5.54 -9.20
C VAL A 101 33.31 4.31 -9.82
N ALA A 102 32.78 3.13 -9.56
CA ALA A 102 33.35 1.87 -10.03
C ALA A 102 32.87 1.48 -11.44
N GLY A 103 31.83 2.16 -11.95
CA GLY A 103 31.15 1.79 -13.18
C GLY A 103 30.30 0.52 -13.01
N VAL A 104 29.11 0.49 -13.62
CA VAL A 104 28.38 -0.77 -13.80
C VAL A 104 29.18 -1.58 -14.84
N PRO A 105 29.68 -2.79 -14.52
CA PRO A 105 30.43 -3.59 -15.49
C PRO A 105 29.59 -3.76 -16.76
N HIS A 106 30.12 -3.35 -17.91
CA HIS A 106 29.49 -3.62 -19.19
C HIS A 106 29.39 -5.14 -19.41
N HIS A 107 28.27 -5.58 -19.98
CA HIS A 107 27.98 -6.98 -20.28
C HIS A 107 29.20 -7.71 -20.89
N GLY A 108 29.75 -8.69 -20.19
CA GLY A 108 30.75 -9.61 -20.77
C GLY A 108 31.82 -10.12 -19.81
N THR A 109 32.14 -9.42 -18.73
CA THR A 109 33.14 -9.89 -17.76
C THR A 109 32.46 -10.34 -16.46
N PRO A 110 32.50 -11.64 -16.10
CA PRO A 110 32.01 -12.11 -14.81
C PRO A 110 33.00 -11.67 -13.71
N THR A 111 32.95 -10.40 -13.35
CA THR A 111 33.59 -9.94 -12.11
C THR A 111 32.80 -10.51 -10.94
N ALA A 112 33.47 -11.20 -10.02
CA ALA A 112 32.85 -11.65 -8.79
C ALA A 112 32.12 -10.47 -8.13
N ALA A 113 30.82 -10.63 -7.89
CA ALA A 113 30.04 -9.58 -7.24
C ALA A 113 30.71 -9.23 -5.90
N PRO A 114 30.96 -7.95 -5.61
CA PRO A 114 31.55 -7.55 -4.34
C PRO A 114 30.80 -8.15 -3.15
N ALA A 115 31.53 -8.60 -2.12
CA ALA A 115 30.93 -9.22 -0.93
C ALA A 115 29.83 -8.35 -0.27
N TRP A 116 29.94 -7.02 -0.37
CA TRP A 116 28.94 -6.09 0.16
C TRP A 116 27.57 -6.20 -0.53
N MET A 117 27.51 -6.63 -1.80
CA MET A 117 26.22 -6.82 -2.51
C MET A 117 25.38 -7.93 -1.87
N GLY A 118 26.04 -9.00 -1.43
CA GLY A 118 25.38 -10.06 -0.65
C GLY A 118 24.78 -9.50 0.64
N ALA A 119 25.57 -8.72 1.39
CA ALA A 119 25.12 -8.09 2.63
C ALA A 119 23.91 -7.16 2.40
N VAL A 120 23.91 -6.35 1.34
CA VAL A 120 22.76 -5.49 0.99
C VAL A 120 21.53 -6.33 0.64
N LYS A 121 21.67 -7.36 -0.19
CA LYS A 121 20.57 -8.24 -0.57
C LYS A 121 19.92 -8.92 0.64
N TYR A 122 20.72 -9.56 1.50
CA TYR A 122 20.21 -10.27 2.67
C TYR A 122 19.72 -9.32 3.76
N GLY A 123 20.40 -8.18 3.96
CA GLY A 123 19.98 -7.14 4.88
C GLY A 123 18.63 -6.54 4.51
N TRP A 124 18.42 -6.22 3.21
CA TRP A 124 17.13 -5.76 2.69
C TRP A 124 16.03 -6.81 2.90
N ALA A 125 16.34 -8.09 2.63
CA ALA A 125 15.38 -9.17 2.80
C ALA A 125 14.97 -9.37 4.26
N ALA A 126 15.93 -9.33 5.19
CA ALA A 126 15.67 -9.39 6.62
C ALA A 126 14.81 -8.21 7.08
N LEU A 127 15.12 -7.00 6.61
CA LEU A 127 14.39 -5.79 6.95
C LEU A 127 12.93 -5.81 6.47
N LEU A 128 12.70 -6.14 5.20
CA LEU A 128 11.34 -6.28 4.66
C LEU A 128 10.54 -7.33 5.44
N THR A 129 11.15 -8.48 5.68
CA THR A 129 10.51 -9.58 6.43
C THR A 129 10.16 -9.14 7.86
N PHE A 130 11.06 -8.41 8.53
CA PHE A 130 10.80 -7.85 9.85
C PHE A 130 9.57 -6.92 9.84
N PHE A 131 9.44 -6.03 8.85
CA PHE A 131 8.27 -5.16 8.74
C PHE A 131 6.98 -5.93 8.49
N LEU A 132 7.00 -6.94 7.61
CA LEU A 132 5.84 -7.79 7.34
C LEU A 132 5.40 -8.57 8.59
N VAL A 133 6.35 -9.11 9.36
CA VAL A 133 6.05 -9.79 10.64
C VAL A 133 5.50 -8.80 11.65
N ARG A 134 6.09 -7.61 11.76
CA ARG A 134 5.65 -6.57 12.70
C ARG A 134 4.23 -6.10 12.40
N ASP A 135 3.89 -5.87 11.13
CA ASP A 135 2.58 -5.35 10.72
C ASP A 135 1.45 -6.37 10.97
N LEU A 136 1.76 -7.67 10.97
CA LEU A 136 0.80 -8.72 11.32
C LEU A 136 0.53 -8.86 12.83
N ARG A 137 1.34 -8.24 13.72
CA ARG A 137 1.13 -8.31 15.18
C ARG A 137 -0.13 -7.55 15.60
N GLY A 138 -0.68 -7.92 16.76
CA GLY A 138 -1.90 -7.32 17.31
C GLY A 138 -3.11 -7.54 16.39
N ASP A 139 -3.81 -6.46 16.02
CA ASP A 139 -4.98 -6.54 15.14
C ASP A 139 -4.65 -6.67 13.64
N GLY A 140 -3.37 -6.54 13.25
CA GLY A 140 -2.96 -6.47 11.84
C GLY A 140 -3.42 -7.68 11.04
N LEU A 141 -3.07 -8.88 11.52
CA LEU A 141 -3.50 -10.14 10.91
C LEU A 141 -5.03 -10.23 10.80
N ARG A 142 -5.76 -9.89 11.87
CA ARG A 142 -7.23 -9.93 11.87
C ARG A 142 -7.81 -9.01 10.79
N ARG A 143 -7.30 -7.79 10.66
CA ARG A 143 -7.76 -6.82 9.64
C ARG A 143 -7.46 -7.31 8.22
N SER A 144 -6.27 -7.85 7.99
CA SER A 144 -5.92 -8.43 6.69
C SER A 144 -6.83 -9.60 6.32
N LEU A 145 -7.07 -10.53 7.27
CA LEU A 145 -7.99 -11.65 7.07
C LEU A 145 -9.42 -11.18 6.80
N THR A 146 -9.88 -10.10 7.43
CA THR A 146 -11.20 -9.52 7.14
C THR A 146 -11.32 -9.04 5.69
N VAL A 147 -10.28 -8.47 5.10
CA VAL A 147 -10.28 -8.07 3.68
C VAL A 147 -10.17 -9.29 2.77
N LEU A 148 -9.28 -10.24 3.08
CA LEU A 148 -9.09 -11.45 2.28
C LEU A 148 -10.36 -12.33 2.24
N ARG A 149 -11.16 -12.35 3.31
CA ARG A 149 -12.47 -13.04 3.34
C ARG A 149 -13.53 -12.42 2.43
N GLN A 150 -13.32 -11.19 1.95
CA GLN A 150 -14.25 -10.52 1.03
C GLN A 150 -13.94 -10.83 -0.45
N LEU A 151 -12.87 -11.58 -0.73
CA LEU A 151 -12.52 -12.00 -2.08
C LEU A 151 -13.61 -12.92 -2.65
N ARG A 152 -14.04 -12.62 -3.87
CA ARG A 152 -15.05 -13.40 -4.60
C ARG A 152 -14.47 -13.85 -5.94
N PRO A 153 -14.86 -15.00 -6.49
CA PRO A 153 -14.35 -15.47 -7.79
C PRO A 153 -14.51 -14.45 -8.92
N GLY A 154 -15.65 -13.75 -8.98
CA GLY A 154 -15.87 -12.69 -9.97
C GLY A 154 -14.90 -11.50 -9.84
N LEU A 155 -14.45 -11.20 -8.62
CA LEU A 155 -13.45 -10.17 -8.36
C LEU A 155 -12.06 -10.63 -8.85
N VAL A 156 -11.73 -11.90 -8.63
CA VAL A 156 -10.49 -12.51 -9.13
C VAL A 156 -10.46 -12.49 -10.65
N ALA A 157 -11.54 -12.90 -11.32
CA ALA A 157 -11.62 -12.90 -12.78
C ALA A 157 -11.45 -11.49 -13.37
N GLN A 158 -12.10 -10.47 -12.78
CA GLN A 158 -11.93 -9.07 -13.22
C GLN A 158 -10.49 -8.61 -13.09
N ASN A 159 -9.84 -8.84 -11.95
CA ASN A 159 -8.47 -8.39 -11.73
C ASN A 159 -7.47 -9.22 -12.55
N LEU A 160 -7.74 -10.50 -12.81
CA LEU A 160 -6.95 -11.32 -13.73
C LEU A 160 -6.93 -10.73 -15.13
N LEU A 161 -8.08 -10.30 -15.66
CA LEU A 161 -8.15 -9.63 -16.95
C LEU A 161 -7.29 -8.35 -16.96
N VAL A 162 -7.36 -7.55 -15.90
CA VAL A 162 -6.56 -6.31 -15.79
C VAL A 162 -5.06 -6.62 -15.68
N VAL A 163 -4.68 -7.68 -14.96
CA VAL A 163 -3.29 -8.16 -14.91
C VAL A 163 -2.82 -8.53 -16.32
N LEU A 164 -3.60 -9.31 -17.06
CA LEU A 164 -3.24 -9.73 -18.43
C LEU A 164 -3.09 -8.54 -19.37
N VAL A 165 -4.01 -7.57 -19.34
CA VAL A 165 -3.90 -6.35 -20.14
C VAL A 165 -2.67 -5.54 -19.74
N THR A 166 -2.39 -5.39 -18.45
CA THR A 166 -1.22 -4.66 -17.95
C THR A 166 0.08 -5.32 -18.40
N ILE A 167 0.17 -6.65 -18.30
CA ILE A 167 1.32 -7.43 -18.79
C ILE A 167 1.48 -7.27 -20.31
N GLY A 168 0.39 -7.39 -21.07
CA GLY A 168 0.40 -7.19 -22.53
C GLY A 168 0.90 -5.79 -22.92
N CYS A 169 0.44 -4.74 -22.23
CA CYS A 169 0.94 -3.38 -22.42
C CYS A 169 2.43 -3.25 -22.09
N ALA A 170 2.90 -3.92 -21.03
CA ALA A 170 4.32 -3.90 -20.68
C ALA A 170 5.18 -4.54 -21.78
N PHE A 171 4.79 -5.72 -22.29
CA PHE A 171 5.48 -6.37 -23.40
C PHE A 171 5.48 -5.52 -24.67
N LEU A 172 4.34 -4.89 -25.00
CA LEU A 172 4.24 -4.01 -26.16
C LEU A 172 5.17 -2.79 -26.04
N LEU A 173 5.22 -2.16 -24.87
CA LEU A 173 6.09 -1.02 -24.62
C LEU A 173 7.58 -1.40 -24.65
N ASP A 174 7.94 -2.54 -24.09
CA ASP A 174 9.31 -3.07 -24.15
C ASP A 174 9.74 -3.33 -25.61
N TRP A 175 8.86 -3.93 -26.40
CA TRP A 175 9.12 -4.21 -27.82
C TRP A 175 9.24 -2.93 -28.67
N LEU A 176 8.35 -1.96 -28.48
CA LEU A 176 8.36 -0.70 -29.25
C LEU A 176 9.45 0.27 -28.80
N CYS A 177 9.79 0.25 -27.51
CA CYS A 177 10.65 1.24 -26.86
C CYS A 177 11.68 0.56 -25.94
N PRO A 178 12.66 -0.20 -26.49
CA PRO A 178 13.60 -0.99 -25.70
C PRO A 178 14.49 -0.16 -24.77
N TRP A 179 14.65 1.15 -25.03
CA TRP A 179 15.38 2.06 -24.13
C TRP A 179 14.66 2.35 -22.80
N LEU A 180 13.43 1.87 -22.63
CA LEU A 180 12.65 1.98 -21.39
C LEU A 180 12.87 0.79 -20.44
N ASP A 181 13.80 -0.10 -20.74
CA ASP A 181 14.22 -1.26 -19.93
C ASP A 181 14.90 -0.88 -18.59
N ARG A 182 15.25 0.40 -18.44
CA ARG A 182 15.90 0.94 -17.24
C ARG A 182 14.89 1.24 -16.15
N SER A 183 15.33 1.18 -14.90
CA SER A 183 14.60 1.70 -13.72
C SER A 183 15.34 2.90 -13.13
N TRP A 184 14.75 3.60 -12.15
CA TRP A 184 15.50 4.64 -11.42
C TRP A 184 16.68 4.06 -10.64
N LEU A 185 16.60 2.76 -10.32
CA LEU A 185 17.67 2.02 -9.68
C LEU A 185 18.67 1.40 -10.67
N TYR A 186 18.58 1.68 -11.98
CA TYR A 186 19.54 1.20 -12.97
C TYR A 186 20.99 1.60 -12.66
N LEU A 187 21.18 2.69 -11.89
CA LEU A 187 22.49 3.14 -11.41
C LEU A 187 23.08 2.24 -10.31
N PHE A 188 22.32 1.29 -9.79
CA PHE A 188 22.75 0.37 -8.76
C PHE A 188 23.12 -0.99 -9.37
N PRO A 189 24.36 -1.49 -9.21
CA PRO A 189 24.79 -2.78 -9.74
C PRO A 189 24.15 -3.99 -9.02
N LEU A 190 23.10 -3.81 -8.21
CA LEU A 190 22.47 -4.82 -7.36
C LEU A 190 21.96 -6.06 -8.12
N ASN A 191 21.77 -5.96 -9.44
CA ASN A 191 21.18 -7.01 -10.28
C ASN A 191 21.96 -7.26 -11.58
N GLY A 192 23.26 -6.97 -11.62
CA GLY A 192 24.08 -7.20 -12.81
C GLY A 192 23.64 -6.41 -14.05
N GLY A 193 23.13 -5.18 -13.83
CA GLY A 193 22.67 -4.29 -14.90
C GLY A 193 21.21 -4.46 -15.33
N HIS A 194 20.47 -5.44 -14.78
CA HIS A 194 19.05 -5.63 -15.08
C HIS A 194 18.14 -4.98 -14.02
N ALA A 195 16.98 -4.48 -14.45
CA ALA A 195 15.96 -3.96 -13.55
C ALA A 195 15.23 -5.13 -12.86
N THR A 196 15.52 -5.34 -11.56
CA THR A 196 14.80 -6.29 -10.72
C THR A 196 14.08 -5.55 -9.60
N ASN A 197 12.84 -5.95 -9.35
CA ASN A 197 12.07 -5.47 -8.21
C ASN A 197 12.77 -5.84 -6.88
N LEU A 198 13.34 -4.84 -6.19
CA LEU A 198 14.01 -5.03 -4.90
C LEU A 198 13.10 -5.65 -3.84
N ASN A 199 11.80 -5.37 -3.88
CA ASN A 199 10.84 -5.91 -2.93
C ASN A 199 10.60 -7.41 -3.13
N LEU A 200 11.00 -7.97 -4.27
CA LEU A 200 10.91 -9.40 -4.58
C LEU A 200 12.24 -10.14 -4.41
N LEU A 201 13.34 -9.45 -4.04
CA LEU A 201 14.61 -10.11 -3.73
C LEU A 201 14.47 -11.26 -2.71
N PRO A 202 13.69 -11.13 -1.62
CA PRO A 202 13.50 -12.23 -0.66
C PRO A 202 12.91 -13.49 -1.30
N ALA A 203 12.05 -13.35 -2.31
CA ALA A 203 11.44 -14.46 -3.03
C ALA A 203 12.47 -15.27 -3.84
N THR A 204 13.65 -14.71 -4.12
CA THR A 204 14.73 -15.41 -4.84
C THR A 204 15.59 -16.31 -3.95
N ILE A 205 15.46 -16.22 -2.62
CA ILE A 205 16.23 -17.02 -1.66
C ILE A 205 15.55 -18.39 -1.52
N LYS A 206 16.28 -19.48 -1.78
CA LYS A 206 15.75 -20.85 -1.77
C LYS A 206 15.04 -21.16 -0.44
N TYR A 207 13.84 -21.75 -0.52
CA TYR A 207 12.91 -22.04 0.60
C TYR A 207 12.39 -20.82 1.37
N PHE A 208 13.26 -19.87 1.74
CA PHE A 208 12.87 -18.62 2.40
C PHE A 208 11.87 -17.82 1.56
N GLY A 209 11.98 -17.87 0.23
CA GLY A 209 11.05 -17.22 -0.67
C GLY A 209 9.61 -17.67 -0.48
N LEU A 210 9.35 -18.95 -0.18
CA LEU A 210 7.99 -19.44 0.09
C LEU A 210 7.41 -18.79 1.35
N PHE A 211 8.20 -18.77 2.44
CA PHE A 211 7.82 -18.12 3.69
C PHE A 211 7.57 -16.62 3.49
N PHE A 212 8.46 -15.94 2.75
CA PHE A 212 8.30 -14.52 2.43
C PHE A 212 7.03 -14.24 1.63
N LEU A 213 6.70 -15.04 0.62
CA LEU A 213 5.50 -14.83 -0.21
C LEU A 213 4.21 -15.02 0.60
N ILE A 214 4.18 -15.96 1.56
CA ILE A 214 3.05 -16.11 2.49
C ILE A 214 2.90 -14.86 3.36
N LEU A 215 4.00 -14.37 3.95
CA LEU A 215 3.97 -13.13 4.73
C LEU A 215 3.53 -11.92 3.89
N LEU A 216 4.03 -11.81 2.65
CA LEU A 216 3.66 -10.76 1.73
C LEU A 216 2.16 -10.82 1.43
N ALA A 217 1.62 -11.99 1.08
CA ALA A 217 0.21 -12.20 0.80
C ALA A 217 -0.70 -11.76 1.97
N LEU A 218 -0.31 -12.08 3.21
CA LEU A 218 -1.04 -11.67 4.41
C LEU A 218 -0.99 -10.14 4.67
N ASN A 219 0.03 -9.45 4.18
CA ASN A 219 0.19 -8.00 4.34
C ASN A 219 -0.35 -7.18 3.15
N LEU A 220 -0.64 -7.81 2.01
CA LEU A 220 -1.16 -7.14 0.82
C LEU A 220 -2.37 -6.23 1.09
N PRO A 221 -3.36 -6.59 1.95
CA PRO A 221 -4.46 -5.67 2.26
C PRO A 221 -4.03 -4.34 2.87
N ALA A 222 -3.07 -4.37 3.81
CA ALA A 222 -2.56 -3.18 4.46
C ALA A 222 -1.72 -2.33 3.50
N LEU A 223 -0.83 -2.98 2.74
CA LEU A 223 0.01 -2.33 1.73
C LEU A 223 -0.83 -1.67 0.64
N ALA A 224 -1.80 -2.40 0.06
CA ALA A 224 -2.73 -1.89 -0.93
C ALA A 224 -3.49 -0.68 -0.38
N ARG A 225 -4.02 -0.76 0.85
CA ARG A 225 -4.74 0.38 1.47
C ARG A 225 -3.86 1.61 1.63
N ALA A 226 -2.60 1.44 2.04
CA ALA A 226 -1.66 2.55 2.23
C ALA A 226 -1.37 3.26 0.89
N GLU A 227 -1.12 2.49 -0.17
CA GLU A 227 -1.00 3.02 -1.53
C GLU A 227 -2.31 3.67 -1.98
N GLU A 228 -3.45 3.13 -1.55
CA GLU A 228 -4.75 3.64 -1.98
C GLU A 228 -5.07 5.01 -1.42
N LEU A 229 -4.74 5.19 -0.15
CA LEU A 229 -4.83 6.47 0.53
C LEU A 229 -3.86 7.48 -0.09
N LYS A 230 -2.62 7.07 -0.40
CA LYS A 230 -1.60 7.96 -0.99
C LYS A 230 -1.98 8.44 -2.38
N TYR A 231 -2.38 7.52 -3.26
CA TYR A 231 -2.51 7.83 -4.68
C TYR A 231 -3.93 8.17 -5.14
N ARG A 232 -5.02 7.69 -4.51
CA ARG A 232 -6.40 7.97 -4.99
C ARG A 232 -7.26 8.79 -4.06
N LYS A 233 -6.99 8.84 -2.76
CA LYS A 233 -7.82 9.67 -1.88
C LYS A 233 -7.85 11.11 -2.40
N GLY A 234 -9.06 11.63 -2.63
CA GLY A 234 -9.29 12.96 -3.16
C GLY A 234 -9.12 13.10 -4.67
N THR A 235 -9.17 12.01 -5.44
CA THR A 235 -9.20 12.10 -6.91
C THR A 235 -10.53 12.71 -7.35
N ARG A 236 -10.48 13.78 -8.15
CA ARG A 236 -11.67 14.58 -8.49
C ARG A 236 -12.34 14.16 -9.80
N ASP A 237 -11.54 13.91 -10.82
CA ASP A 237 -11.99 13.65 -12.19
C ASP A 237 -10.99 12.75 -12.93
N TRP A 238 -11.28 12.42 -14.19
CA TRP A 238 -10.42 11.55 -15.01
C TRP A 238 -9.08 12.16 -15.40
N ARG A 239 -8.97 13.49 -15.48
CA ARG A 239 -7.70 14.15 -15.75
C ARG A 239 -6.76 14.03 -14.55
N ASP A 240 -7.28 14.25 -13.34
CA ASP A 240 -6.56 13.99 -12.09
C ASP A 240 -6.26 12.49 -11.93
N ALA A 241 -7.21 11.62 -12.27
CA ALA A 241 -7.03 10.16 -12.27
C ALA A 241 -5.85 9.72 -13.13
N LEU A 242 -5.72 10.26 -14.35
CA LEU A 242 -4.62 9.94 -15.25
C LEU A 242 -3.28 10.39 -14.65
N GLY A 243 -3.18 11.65 -14.21
CA GLY A 243 -1.95 12.17 -13.60
C GLY A 243 -1.54 11.42 -12.32
N ARG A 244 -2.50 10.96 -11.52
CA ARG A 244 -2.24 10.11 -10.34
C ARG A 244 -1.86 8.68 -10.73
N SER A 245 -2.40 8.15 -11.82
CA SER A 245 -2.11 6.78 -12.29
C SER A 245 -0.72 6.66 -12.90
N VAL A 246 -0.30 7.66 -13.68
CA VAL A 246 1.08 7.76 -14.18
C VAL A 246 2.07 7.89 -13.03
N ARG A 247 1.81 8.76 -12.05
CA ARG A 247 2.66 8.89 -10.85
C ARG A 247 2.74 7.60 -10.05
N PHE A 248 1.64 6.86 -9.92
CA PHE A 248 1.62 5.54 -9.27
C PHE A 248 2.53 4.55 -9.99
N GLY A 249 2.42 4.46 -11.32
CA GLY A 249 3.26 3.58 -12.14
C GLY A 249 4.75 3.94 -12.06
N LEU A 250 5.09 5.20 -12.32
CA LEU A 250 6.49 5.68 -12.28
C LEU A 250 7.11 5.64 -10.87
N ALA A 251 6.31 5.64 -9.80
CA ALA A 251 6.82 5.44 -8.45
C ALA A 251 7.42 4.05 -8.24
N HIS A 252 6.96 3.04 -9.00
CA HIS A 252 7.51 1.68 -8.91
C HIS A 252 8.91 1.57 -9.51
N CYS A 253 9.32 2.51 -10.37
CA CYS A 253 10.66 2.52 -10.90
C CYS A 253 11.72 2.79 -9.80
N TRP A 254 11.33 3.36 -8.65
CA TRP A 254 12.20 3.51 -7.47
C TRP A 254 12.50 2.21 -6.74
N ILE A 255 11.74 1.15 -6.98
CA ILE A 255 12.00 -0.18 -6.41
C ILE A 255 12.57 -1.14 -7.46
N GLY A 256 13.02 -0.63 -8.61
CA GLY A 256 13.69 -1.44 -9.62
C GLY A 256 12.78 -2.00 -10.71
N ILE A 257 11.54 -1.51 -10.83
CA ILE A 257 10.67 -1.83 -11.98
C ILE A 257 11.11 -1.01 -13.22
N PRO A 258 11.29 -1.63 -14.41
CA PRO A 258 11.58 -0.89 -15.64
C PRO A 258 10.57 0.21 -15.94
N ILE A 259 10.99 1.27 -16.65
CA ILE A 259 10.10 2.39 -17.03
C ILE A 259 8.95 1.89 -17.90
N TYR A 260 9.17 0.97 -18.85
CA TYR A 260 8.08 0.42 -19.67
C TYR A 260 6.99 -0.24 -18.81
N ALA A 261 7.40 -1.01 -17.79
CA ALA A 261 6.49 -1.69 -16.87
C ALA A 261 5.81 -0.67 -15.94
N GLY A 262 6.55 0.33 -15.47
CA GLY A 262 5.99 1.46 -14.71
C GLY A 262 4.93 2.21 -15.50
N LEU A 263 5.13 2.45 -16.79
CA LEU A 263 4.12 3.06 -17.66
C LEU A 263 2.92 2.14 -17.86
N ALA A 264 3.13 0.84 -18.09
CA ALA A 264 2.04 -0.13 -18.20
C ALA A 264 1.18 -0.21 -16.94
N LEU A 265 1.76 -0.07 -15.74
CA LEU A 265 1.03 0.02 -14.46
C LEU A 265 0.06 1.21 -14.39
N THR A 266 0.15 2.19 -15.31
CA THR A 266 -0.87 3.23 -15.47
C THR A 266 -2.24 2.62 -15.79
N VAL A 267 -2.30 1.52 -16.55
CA VAL A 267 -3.55 0.81 -16.88
C VAL A 267 -4.21 0.26 -15.63
N GLY A 268 -3.47 -0.52 -14.83
CA GLY A 268 -3.94 -0.98 -13.51
C GLY A 268 -4.32 0.19 -12.60
N GLY A 269 -3.52 1.26 -12.65
CA GLY A 269 -3.79 2.50 -11.93
C GLY A 269 -5.14 3.15 -12.28
N LEU A 270 -5.49 3.23 -13.57
CA LEU A 270 -6.76 3.77 -14.06
C LEU A 270 -7.92 2.85 -13.69
N TRP A 271 -7.75 1.54 -13.79
CA TRP A 271 -8.72 0.56 -13.30
C TRP A 271 -9.02 0.75 -11.81
N PHE A 272 -8.00 0.93 -10.98
CA PHE A 272 -8.21 1.17 -9.56
C PHE A 272 -8.90 2.52 -9.30
N THR A 273 -8.64 3.54 -10.11
CA THR A 273 -9.36 4.82 -10.01
C THR A 273 -10.83 4.67 -10.40
N TRP A 274 -11.15 3.85 -11.41
CA TRP A 274 -12.54 3.52 -11.74
C TRP A 274 -13.26 2.89 -10.54
N GLN A 275 -12.61 1.93 -9.86
CA GLN A 275 -13.17 1.30 -8.65
C GLN A 275 -13.30 2.29 -7.49
N TYR A 276 -12.37 3.25 -7.38
CA TYR A 276 -12.46 4.33 -6.40
C TYR A 276 -13.70 5.20 -6.60
N PHE A 277 -14.01 5.60 -7.84
CA PHE A 277 -15.23 6.36 -8.13
C PHE A 277 -16.52 5.59 -7.79
N ARG A 278 -16.49 4.26 -7.80
CA ARG A 278 -17.65 3.40 -7.53
C ARG A 278 -17.86 3.02 -6.07
N GLY A 279 -16.86 3.20 -5.21
CA GLY A 279 -16.96 2.70 -3.83
C GLY A 279 -15.83 3.13 -2.90
N GLY A 280 -15.16 4.23 -3.22
CA GLY A 280 -14.15 4.83 -2.37
C GLY A 280 -12.89 3.98 -2.19
N VAL A 281 -12.16 4.26 -1.11
CA VAL A 281 -10.86 3.64 -0.82
C VAL A 281 -11.02 2.17 -0.49
N GLU A 282 -12.11 1.79 0.17
CA GLU A 282 -12.40 0.43 0.63
C GLU A 282 -12.57 -0.52 -0.56
N ARG A 283 -13.45 -0.19 -1.50
CA ARG A 283 -13.66 -0.99 -2.72
C ARG A 283 -12.37 -1.09 -3.53
N ARG A 284 -11.66 0.02 -3.71
CA ARG A 284 -10.38 0.07 -4.42
C ARG A 284 -9.34 -0.85 -3.77
N THR A 285 -9.19 -0.78 -2.44
CA THR A 285 -8.25 -1.60 -1.66
C THR A 285 -8.50 -3.08 -1.91
N LEU A 286 -9.76 -3.51 -1.96
CA LEU A 286 -10.13 -4.90 -2.23
C LEU A 286 -9.70 -5.35 -3.64
N HIS A 287 -9.95 -4.52 -4.67
CA HIS A 287 -9.49 -4.79 -6.04
C HIS A 287 -7.96 -4.84 -6.15
N HIS A 288 -7.25 -3.87 -5.57
CA HIS A 288 -5.80 -3.83 -5.61
C HIS A 288 -5.16 -5.00 -4.83
N THR A 289 -5.73 -5.37 -3.68
CA THR A 289 -5.33 -6.59 -2.95
C THR A 289 -5.48 -7.83 -3.84
N THR A 290 -6.61 -7.94 -4.57
CA THR A 290 -6.87 -9.09 -5.46
C THR A 290 -5.90 -9.12 -6.64
N TYR A 291 -5.62 -7.97 -7.25
CA TYR A 291 -4.65 -7.81 -8.32
C TYR A 291 -3.26 -8.29 -7.87
N ASN A 292 -2.79 -7.81 -6.72
CA ASN A 292 -1.48 -8.20 -6.18
C ASN A 292 -1.45 -9.67 -5.75
N LEU A 293 -2.54 -10.19 -5.17
CA LEU A 293 -2.62 -11.59 -4.78
C LEU A 293 -2.54 -12.52 -6.00
N THR A 294 -3.16 -12.13 -7.12
CA THR A 294 -3.06 -12.88 -8.39
C THR A 294 -1.60 -13.01 -8.84
N LEU A 295 -0.84 -11.91 -8.81
CA LEU A 295 0.59 -11.91 -9.14
C LEU A 295 1.41 -12.75 -8.15
N VAL A 296 1.15 -12.61 -6.85
CA VAL A 296 1.84 -13.39 -5.80
C VAL A 296 1.54 -14.88 -5.93
N THR A 297 0.31 -15.28 -6.29
CA THR A 297 -0.04 -16.69 -6.53
C THR A 297 0.71 -17.28 -7.71
N VAL A 298 0.82 -16.54 -8.83
CA VAL A 298 1.62 -16.98 -9.98
C VAL A 298 3.10 -17.14 -9.57
N LEU A 299 3.65 -16.15 -8.86
CA LEU A 299 5.04 -16.22 -8.39
C LEU A 299 5.28 -17.38 -7.42
N PHE A 300 4.33 -17.66 -6.53
CA PHE A 300 4.38 -18.80 -5.61
C PHE A 300 4.37 -20.13 -6.35
N ALA A 301 3.50 -20.29 -7.36
CA ALA A 301 3.43 -21.48 -8.19
C ALA A 301 4.74 -21.71 -8.98
N LEU A 302 5.30 -20.66 -9.59
CA LEU A 302 6.59 -20.73 -10.28
C LEU A 302 7.73 -21.12 -9.33
N LEU A 303 7.71 -20.62 -8.09
CA LEU A 303 8.71 -20.98 -7.09
C LEU A 303 8.59 -22.44 -6.66
N LEU A 304 7.37 -22.98 -6.51
CA LEU A 304 7.16 -24.40 -6.22
C LEU A 304 7.67 -25.29 -7.36
N LEU A 305 7.34 -24.94 -8.61
CA LEU A 305 7.82 -25.67 -9.79
C LEU A 305 9.35 -25.68 -9.90
N ARG A 306 10.02 -24.60 -9.48
CA ARG A 306 11.47 -24.51 -9.44
C ARG A 306 12.11 -25.37 -8.34
N LEU A 307 11.36 -25.70 -7.29
CA LEU A 307 11.84 -26.48 -6.14
C LEU A 307 11.60 -27.98 -6.28
N ALA A 308 10.64 -28.38 -7.13
CA ALA A 308 10.40 -29.77 -7.52
C ALA A 308 11.49 -30.28 -8.46
#